data_AF-A0A3M6WVU2-F1
#
_entry.id   AF-A0A3M6WVU2-F1
#
_cell.length_a   1.000
_cell.length_b   1.000
_cell.length_c   1.000
_cell.angle_alpha   90.00
_cell.angle_beta   90.00
_cell.angle_gamma   90.00
#
_symmetry.space_group_name_H-M   'P 1'
#
loop_
_entity.id
_entity.type
_entity.pdbx_description
1 polymer ?
#
loop_
_entity_poly.entity_id
_entity_poly.type
_entity_poly.pdbx_seq_one_letter_code
_entity_poly.pdbx_strand_id
1 'polypeptide(L)'
;MKTATLFAALAATAVASPLSKRGVTENEVENGECRTYTFIFARGSTEIGNMGETVGPATCNALKKKYGDNEVACQGVGGAYTAGLAQNALPDGTTQGALNEAKKMFNDAHSNCPNTIITAGGYSQGAAVMTGSVGELDDDVKSTVAGVVLYGDTRNKQENGGTPAPV
;
A
#
# COMPACT_ATOMS: atom_id res chain seq x y z
N MET A 1 -57.33 32.18 -19.50
CA MET A 1 -56.51 31.22 -20.27
C MET A 1 -55.05 31.35 -19.84
N LYS A 2 -54.49 30.23 -19.33
CA LYS A 2 -53.08 29.81 -19.34
C LYS A 2 -52.03 30.69 -18.62
N THR A 3 -51.76 30.35 -17.36
CA THR A 3 -50.46 30.54 -16.71
C THR A 3 -49.53 29.40 -17.17
N ALA A 4 -48.34 29.75 -17.68
CA ALA A 4 -47.32 28.81 -18.10
C ALA A 4 -46.22 28.72 -17.03
N THR A 5 -46.03 27.55 -16.46
CA THR A 5 -44.99 27.27 -15.47
C THR A 5 -43.76 26.73 -16.19
N LEU A 6 -42.65 27.47 -16.16
CA LEU A 6 -41.34 27.00 -16.63
C LEU A 6 -40.73 26.09 -15.56
N PHE A 7 -40.49 24.83 -15.90
CA PHE A 7 -39.62 23.93 -15.15
C PHE A 7 -38.18 24.13 -15.62
N ALA A 8 -37.30 24.63 -14.75
CA ALA A 8 -35.86 24.60 -14.97
C ALA A 8 -35.32 23.21 -14.59
N ALA A 9 -34.88 22.43 -15.57
CA ALA A 9 -34.20 21.16 -15.35
C ALA A 9 -32.72 21.41 -15.01
N LEU A 10 -32.32 21.12 -13.78
CA LEU A 10 -30.93 21.14 -13.34
C LEU A 10 -30.26 19.83 -13.78
N ALA A 11 -29.50 19.86 -14.87
CA ALA A 11 -28.72 18.72 -15.31
C ALA A 11 -27.47 18.56 -14.42
N ALA A 12 -27.51 17.59 -13.50
CA ALA A 12 -26.34 17.19 -12.73
C ALA A 12 -25.40 16.37 -13.64
N THR A 13 -24.31 16.97 -14.09
CA THR A 13 -23.24 16.23 -14.79
C THR A 13 -22.43 15.46 -13.75
N ALA A 14 -22.68 14.16 -13.63
CA ALA A 14 -21.76 13.27 -12.92
C ALA A 14 -20.46 13.17 -13.71
N VAL A 15 -19.39 13.82 -13.23
CA VAL A 15 -18.02 13.58 -13.70
C VAL A 15 -17.61 12.20 -13.19
N ALA A 16 -17.84 11.17 -14.01
CA ALA A 16 -17.19 9.89 -13.81
C ALA A 16 -15.71 10.07 -14.16
N SER A 17 -14.87 10.29 -13.14
CA SER A 17 -13.43 10.18 -13.33
C SER A 17 -13.13 8.78 -13.86
N PRO A 18 -12.33 8.63 -14.93
CA PRO A 18 -11.87 7.31 -15.30
C PRO A 18 -11.12 6.74 -14.09
N LEU A 19 -11.58 5.60 -13.57
CA LEU A 19 -10.75 4.77 -12.71
C LEU A 19 -9.48 4.49 -13.50
N SER A 20 -8.40 5.22 -13.21
CA SER A 20 -7.09 4.90 -13.75
C SER A 20 -6.85 3.43 -13.43
N LYS A 21 -6.62 2.63 -14.46
CA LYS A 21 -6.27 1.22 -14.29
C LYS A 21 -4.88 1.22 -13.64
N ARG A 22 -4.87 1.23 -12.31
CA ARG A 22 -3.66 1.31 -11.48
C ARG A 22 -2.75 0.15 -11.81
N GLY A 23 -1.48 0.47 -11.89
CA GLY A 23 -0.49 -0.34 -12.58
C GLY A 23 0.17 -1.36 -11.66
N VAL A 24 1.12 -2.08 -12.25
CA VAL A 24 2.09 -2.91 -11.52
C VAL A 24 3.13 -2.07 -10.77
N THR A 25 3.11 -0.75 -10.96
CA THR A 25 4.02 0.22 -10.33
C THR A 25 3.23 1.41 -9.78
N GLU A 26 3.39 1.72 -8.50
CA GLU A 26 2.79 2.88 -7.83
C GLU A 26 3.85 3.55 -6.94
N ASN A 27 4.00 4.88 -7.04
CA ASN A 27 5.07 5.65 -6.40
C ASN A 27 4.53 6.91 -5.70
N GLU A 28 3.27 6.90 -5.25
CA GLU A 28 2.61 8.12 -4.76
C GLU A 28 3.30 8.69 -3.49
N VAL A 29 3.90 7.83 -2.63
CA VAL A 29 4.69 8.29 -1.47
C VAL A 29 6.02 8.89 -1.91
N GLU A 30 6.75 8.22 -2.81
CA GLU A 30 8.03 8.74 -3.34
C GLU A 30 7.85 10.05 -4.12
N ASN A 31 6.69 10.25 -4.75
CA ASN A 31 6.30 11.48 -5.42
C ASN A 31 5.86 12.60 -4.45
N GLY A 32 5.77 12.32 -3.14
CA GLY A 32 5.34 13.29 -2.13
C GLY A 32 3.84 13.58 -2.13
N GLU A 33 3.01 12.67 -2.65
CA GLU A 33 1.56 12.87 -2.68
C GLU A 33 0.92 12.55 -1.33
N CYS A 34 0.65 13.59 -0.52
CA CYS A 34 -0.05 13.41 0.74
C CYS A 34 -1.55 13.19 0.56
N ARG A 35 -2.03 12.12 1.19
CA ARG A 35 -3.41 11.65 1.18
C ARG A 35 -3.81 11.31 2.62
N THR A 36 -5.12 11.15 2.87
CA THR A 36 -5.64 10.77 4.19
C THR A 36 -5.15 9.38 4.63
N TYR A 37 -5.06 8.46 3.68
CA TYR A 37 -4.59 7.09 3.89
C TYR A 37 -3.38 6.82 3.01
N THR A 38 -2.41 6.05 3.49
CA THR A 38 -1.30 5.52 2.70
C THR A 38 -1.34 4.00 2.73
N PHE A 39 -1.17 3.36 1.58
CA PHE A 39 -1.03 1.91 1.46
C PHE A 39 0.34 1.56 0.88
N ILE A 40 1.20 0.96 1.70
CA ILE A 40 2.54 0.51 1.31
C ILE A 40 2.50 -1.00 1.04
N PHE A 41 2.96 -1.44 -0.12
CA PHE A 41 2.83 -2.85 -0.51
C PHE A 41 4.14 -3.47 -0.99
N ALA A 42 4.42 -4.69 -0.53
CA ALA A 42 5.54 -5.51 -1.00
C ALA A 42 5.00 -6.71 -1.81
N ARG A 43 5.31 -6.73 -3.10
CA ARG A 43 4.90 -7.80 -4.03
C ARG A 43 5.51 -9.16 -3.72
N GLY A 44 4.97 -10.22 -4.31
CA GLY A 44 5.54 -11.56 -4.24
C GLY A 44 6.73 -11.76 -5.18
N SER A 45 7.45 -12.86 -4.98
CA SER A 45 8.60 -13.18 -5.84
C SER A 45 8.19 -13.26 -7.31
N THR A 46 9.07 -12.81 -8.19
CA THR A 46 8.93 -12.78 -9.65
C THR A 46 7.85 -11.86 -10.22
N GLU A 47 7.03 -11.24 -9.37
CA GLU A 47 6.07 -10.25 -9.85
C GLU A 47 6.79 -9.00 -10.39
N ILE A 48 6.23 -8.39 -11.43
CA ILE A 48 6.80 -7.20 -12.07
C ILE A 48 6.42 -5.91 -11.36
N GLY A 49 7.14 -4.83 -11.67
CA GLY A 49 6.93 -3.52 -11.02
C GLY A 49 7.24 -3.55 -9.52
N ASN A 50 6.63 -2.65 -8.74
CA ASN A 50 6.79 -2.62 -7.29
C ASN A 50 5.52 -3.06 -6.53
N MET A 51 4.36 -3.09 -7.19
CA MET A 51 3.09 -3.57 -6.65
C MET A 51 2.80 -5.03 -7.00
N GLY A 52 3.42 -5.55 -8.06
CA GLY A 52 3.07 -6.85 -8.64
C GLY A 52 1.82 -6.80 -9.53
N GLU A 53 1.37 -7.95 -10.02
CA GLU A 53 0.25 -8.07 -10.96
C GLU A 53 -1.04 -8.56 -10.31
N THR A 54 -0.94 -9.08 -9.09
CA THR A 54 -2.03 -9.79 -8.44
C THR A 54 -2.67 -8.98 -7.31
N VAL A 55 -2.36 -9.30 -6.06
CA VAL A 55 -3.08 -8.81 -4.88
C VAL A 55 -2.71 -7.37 -4.51
N GLY A 56 -1.53 -6.89 -4.89
CA GLY A 56 -1.09 -5.51 -4.65
C GLY A 56 -1.99 -4.48 -5.34
N PRO A 57 -2.08 -4.48 -6.69
CA PRO A 57 -2.98 -3.59 -7.41
C PRO A 57 -4.44 -3.82 -7.03
N ALA A 58 -4.86 -5.08 -6.80
CA ALA A 58 -6.24 -5.37 -6.40
C ALA A 58 -6.61 -4.70 -5.07
N THR A 59 -5.72 -4.75 -4.07
CA THR A 59 -5.93 -4.12 -2.76
C THR A 59 -5.92 -2.60 -2.85
N CYS A 60 -4.94 -2.02 -3.53
CA CYS A 60 -4.87 -0.58 -3.77
C CYS A 60 -6.15 -0.06 -4.46
N ASN A 61 -6.58 -0.73 -5.55
CA ASN A 61 -7.80 -0.38 -6.27
C ASN A 61 -9.05 -0.47 -5.38
N ALA A 62 -9.14 -1.47 -4.50
CA ALA A 62 -10.26 -1.61 -3.58
C ALA A 62 -10.31 -0.47 -2.55
N LEU A 63 -9.17 -0.08 -1.98
CA LEU A 63 -9.06 1.05 -1.04
C LEU A 63 -9.46 2.36 -1.73
N LYS A 64 -8.89 2.64 -2.89
CA LYS A 64 -9.19 3.83 -3.71
C LYS A 64 -10.66 3.90 -4.11
N LYS A 65 -11.26 2.76 -4.50
CA LYS A 65 -12.69 2.66 -4.79
C LYS A 65 -13.57 2.93 -3.56
N LYS A 66 -13.12 2.52 -2.38
CA LYS A 66 -13.88 2.64 -1.13
C LYS A 66 -13.82 4.06 -0.56
N TYR A 67 -12.66 4.68 -0.58
CA TYR A 67 -12.41 5.97 0.09
C TYR A 67 -12.31 7.15 -0.87
N GLY A 68 -12.00 6.90 -2.14
CA GLY A 68 -11.79 7.91 -3.17
C GLY A 68 -10.34 7.89 -3.68
N ASP A 69 -10.15 8.12 -4.98
CA ASP A 69 -8.82 8.14 -5.60
C ASP A 69 -7.89 9.20 -4.99
N ASN A 70 -8.49 10.29 -4.51
CA ASN A 70 -7.78 11.40 -3.88
C ASN A 70 -7.54 11.25 -2.38
N GLU A 71 -8.06 10.19 -1.76
CA GLU A 71 -7.97 9.97 -0.31
C GLU A 71 -6.93 8.92 0.07
N VAL A 72 -6.50 8.08 -0.88
CA VAL A 72 -5.54 7.00 -0.63
C VAL A 72 -4.28 7.26 -1.45
N ALA A 73 -3.10 7.12 -0.86
CA ALA A 73 -1.82 7.01 -1.54
C ALA A 73 -1.45 5.52 -1.69
N CYS A 74 -0.98 5.06 -2.84
CA CYS A 74 -0.43 3.71 -3.02
C CYS A 74 1.06 3.78 -3.36
N GLN A 75 1.85 2.97 -2.65
CA GLN A 75 3.29 2.89 -2.83
C GLN A 75 3.73 1.44 -2.83
N GLY A 76 4.44 1.02 -3.88
CA GLY A 76 5.10 -0.28 -3.88
C GLY A 76 6.52 -0.19 -3.31
N VAL A 77 6.97 -1.26 -2.67
CA VAL A 77 8.37 -1.40 -2.25
C VAL A 77 9.21 -1.81 -3.46
N GLY A 78 10.04 -0.89 -3.93
CA GLY A 78 10.92 -1.07 -5.08
C GLY A 78 12.41 -1.08 -4.68
N GLY A 79 13.23 -0.40 -5.47
CA GLY A 79 14.67 -0.21 -5.18
C GLY A 79 15.42 -1.53 -5.04
N ALA A 80 16.10 -1.72 -3.91
CA ALA A 80 16.80 -2.96 -3.59
C ALA A 80 15.88 -4.19 -3.41
N TYR A 81 14.55 -4.02 -3.34
CA TYR A 81 13.61 -5.14 -3.35
C TYR A 81 13.31 -5.66 -4.76
N THR A 82 14.18 -6.55 -5.24
CA THR A 82 14.08 -7.17 -6.57
C THR A 82 13.12 -8.35 -6.66
N ALA A 83 12.56 -8.80 -5.53
CA ALA A 83 11.62 -9.92 -5.42
C ALA A 83 12.11 -11.23 -6.09
N GLY A 84 13.40 -11.55 -5.96
CA GLY A 84 13.93 -12.81 -6.50
C GLY A 84 13.50 -14.03 -5.68
N LEU A 85 13.46 -15.20 -6.32
CA LEU A 85 13.04 -16.45 -5.67
C LEU A 85 14.05 -16.94 -4.63
N ALA A 86 15.36 -16.87 -4.93
CA ALA A 86 16.41 -17.41 -4.07
C ALA A 86 16.46 -16.73 -2.69
N GLN A 87 16.05 -15.47 -2.63
CA GLN A 87 16.01 -14.65 -1.42
C GLN A 87 15.02 -15.18 -0.37
N ASN A 88 14.03 -15.99 -0.76
CA ASN A 88 13.13 -16.66 0.18
C ASN A 88 13.85 -17.64 1.13
N ALA A 89 15.03 -18.14 0.74
CA ALA A 89 15.80 -19.08 1.55
C ALA A 89 16.68 -18.38 2.60
N LEU A 90 16.72 -17.05 2.60
CA LEU A 90 17.45 -16.28 3.63
C LEU A 90 16.74 -16.37 4.98
N PRO A 91 17.47 -16.17 6.11
CA PRO A 91 16.91 -16.31 7.46
C PRO A 91 15.63 -15.52 7.69
N ASP A 92 15.52 -14.32 7.12
CA ASP A 92 14.36 -13.44 7.26
C ASP A 92 13.32 -13.63 6.16
N GLY A 93 13.51 -14.60 5.27
CA GLY A 93 12.65 -14.84 4.10
C GLY A 93 12.81 -13.80 2.99
N THR A 94 13.73 -12.84 3.14
CA THR A 94 14.04 -11.78 2.17
C THR A 94 15.45 -11.21 2.44
N THR A 95 15.86 -10.18 1.71
CA THR A 95 17.15 -9.50 1.89
C THR A 95 17.04 -8.32 2.85
N GLN A 96 18.14 -7.96 3.53
CA GLN A 96 18.21 -6.72 4.32
C GLN A 96 17.94 -5.47 3.46
N GLY A 97 18.35 -5.49 2.18
CA GLY A 97 18.04 -4.40 1.24
C GLY A 97 16.53 -4.19 1.09
N ALA A 98 15.76 -5.28 0.95
CA ALA A 98 14.30 -5.19 0.86
C ALA A 98 13.66 -4.67 2.15
N LEU A 99 14.15 -5.08 3.31
CA LEU A 99 13.69 -4.56 4.61
C LEU A 99 13.96 -3.06 4.72
N ASN A 100 15.14 -2.61 4.30
CA ASN A 100 15.52 -1.20 4.35
C ASN A 100 14.68 -0.34 3.40
N GLU A 101 14.37 -0.83 2.19
CA GLU A 101 13.48 -0.12 1.25
C GLU A 101 12.06 0.00 1.81
N ALA A 102 11.52 -1.07 2.41
CA ALA A 102 10.22 -1.01 3.05
C ALA A 102 10.22 0.01 4.21
N LYS A 103 11.21 -0.06 5.11
CA LYS A 103 11.37 0.94 6.18
C LYS A 103 11.48 2.36 5.64
N LYS A 104 12.20 2.57 4.53
CA LYS A 104 12.28 3.87 3.86
C LYS A 104 10.89 4.36 3.46
N MET A 105 10.04 3.52 2.84
CA MET A 105 8.68 3.93 2.47
C MET A 105 7.82 4.33 3.67
N PHE A 106 7.92 3.62 4.80
CA PHE A 106 7.22 3.99 6.03
C PHE A 106 7.70 5.34 6.57
N ASN A 107 9.01 5.54 6.64
CA ASN A 107 9.62 6.79 7.10
C ASN A 107 9.29 7.98 6.18
N ASP A 108 9.32 7.76 4.86
CA ASP A 108 8.96 8.79 3.88
C ASP A 108 7.47 9.17 4.00
N ALA A 109 6.58 8.19 4.16
CA ALA A 109 5.16 8.47 4.37
C ALA A 109 4.92 9.25 5.67
N HIS A 110 5.57 8.84 6.77
CA HIS A 110 5.46 9.48 8.07
C HIS A 110 6.01 10.93 8.05
N SER A 111 7.19 11.13 7.47
CA SER A 111 7.85 12.44 7.46
C SER A 111 7.22 13.43 6.49
N ASN A 112 6.87 12.99 5.28
CA ASN A 112 6.29 13.87 4.27
C ASN A 112 4.81 14.17 4.56
N CYS A 113 4.09 13.22 5.17
CA CYS A 113 2.65 13.29 5.39
C CYS A 113 2.30 12.90 6.84
N PRO A 114 2.64 13.71 7.84
CA PRO A 114 2.55 13.34 9.27
C PRO A 114 1.13 13.02 9.78
N ASN A 115 0.10 13.40 9.03
CA ASN A 115 -1.30 13.12 9.35
C ASN A 115 -1.88 11.91 8.58
N THR A 116 -1.09 11.26 7.72
CA THR A 116 -1.56 10.09 6.96
C THR A 116 -1.73 8.90 7.89
N ILE A 117 -2.78 8.12 7.67
CA ILE A 117 -2.95 6.82 8.32
C ILE A 117 -2.29 5.76 7.44
N ILE A 118 -1.21 5.16 7.93
CA ILE A 118 -0.47 4.16 7.16
C ILE A 118 -1.13 2.80 7.34
N THR A 119 -1.40 2.14 6.23
CA THR A 119 -1.70 0.72 6.15
C THR A 119 -0.64 0.07 5.27
N ALA A 120 -0.40 -1.23 5.48
CA ALA A 120 0.56 -1.95 4.68
C ALA A 120 0.07 -3.32 4.27
N GLY A 121 0.72 -3.91 3.27
CA GLY A 121 0.46 -5.30 2.93
C GLY A 121 1.59 -5.98 2.19
N GLY A 122 1.62 -7.30 2.25
CA GLY A 122 2.65 -8.10 1.60
C GLY A 122 2.09 -9.40 1.06
N TYR A 123 2.65 -9.89 -0.05
CA TYR A 123 2.29 -11.19 -0.62
C TYR A 123 3.51 -12.11 -0.71
N SER A 124 3.39 -13.36 -0.24
CA SER A 124 4.45 -14.37 -0.33
C SER A 124 5.76 -13.85 0.29
N GLN A 125 6.86 -13.70 -0.47
CA GLN A 125 8.09 -13.04 0.00
C GLN A 125 7.85 -11.62 0.57
N GLY A 126 6.95 -10.86 -0.04
CA GLY A 126 6.60 -9.52 0.42
C GLY A 126 5.93 -9.50 1.79
N ALA A 127 5.30 -10.61 2.21
CA ALA A 127 4.82 -10.73 3.59
C ALA A 127 5.98 -10.76 4.58
N ALA A 128 7.06 -11.50 4.27
CA ALA A 128 8.28 -11.50 5.06
C ALA A 128 8.93 -10.10 5.11
N VAL A 129 8.93 -9.36 4.00
CA VAL A 129 9.39 -7.96 3.95
C VAL A 129 8.60 -7.09 4.93
N MET A 130 7.27 -7.20 4.93
CA MET A 130 6.42 -6.40 5.82
C MET A 130 6.60 -6.77 7.28
N THR A 131 6.64 -8.06 7.60
CA THR A 131 6.84 -8.52 8.98
C THR A 131 8.17 -8.04 9.55
N GLY A 132 9.26 -8.20 8.81
CA GLY A 132 10.58 -7.76 9.26
C GLY A 132 10.69 -6.23 9.36
N SER A 133 10.23 -5.50 8.35
CA SER A 133 10.36 -4.04 8.34
C SER A 133 9.51 -3.36 9.41
N VAL A 134 8.23 -3.75 9.57
CA VAL A 134 7.34 -3.18 10.59
C VAL A 134 7.83 -3.49 12.00
N GLY A 135 8.36 -4.71 12.24
CA GLY A 135 8.94 -5.08 13.53
C GLY A 135 10.14 -4.21 13.94
N GLU A 136 10.88 -3.68 12.97
CA GLU A 136 12.09 -2.86 13.16
C GLU A 136 11.86 -1.34 13.06
N LEU A 137 10.62 -0.88 12.85
CA LEU A 137 10.34 0.57 12.85
C LEU A 137 10.53 1.17 14.25
N ASP A 138 10.97 2.42 14.28
CA ASP A 138 10.93 3.27 15.47
C ASP A 138 9.46 3.46 15.92
N ASP A 139 9.24 3.61 17.23
CA ASP A 139 7.90 3.56 17.82
C ASP A 139 6.98 4.69 17.34
N ASP A 140 7.54 5.86 17.02
CA ASP A 140 6.79 6.98 16.47
C ASP A 140 6.22 6.66 15.08
N VAL A 141 7.03 6.10 14.17
CA VAL A 141 6.57 5.66 12.84
C VAL A 141 5.60 4.49 12.99
N LYS A 142 5.94 3.51 13.82
CA LYS A 142 5.12 2.30 14.06
C LYS A 142 3.72 2.65 14.56
N SER A 143 3.58 3.65 15.42
CA SER A 143 2.29 4.11 15.95
C SER A 143 1.33 4.67 14.89
N THR A 144 1.85 5.08 13.72
CA THR A 144 1.03 5.54 12.58
C THR A 144 0.55 4.41 11.66
N VAL A 145 1.03 3.19 11.88
CA VAL A 145 0.64 1.99 11.12
C VAL A 145 -0.63 1.40 11.72
N ALA A 146 -1.78 1.72 11.12
CA ALA A 146 -3.10 1.28 11.58
C ALA A 146 -3.39 -0.21 11.31
N GLY A 147 -2.63 -0.85 10.41
CA GLY A 147 -2.80 -2.28 10.15
C GLY A 147 -1.97 -2.79 8.98
N VAL A 148 -1.68 -4.10 9.01
CA VAL A 148 -0.91 -4.81 7.99
C VAL A 148 -1.67 -6.04 7.53
N VAL A 149 -1.81 -6.24 6.22
CA VAL A 149 -2.43 -7.44 5.63
C VAL A 149 -1.37 -8.32 4.95
N LEU A 150 -1.27 -9.58 5.37
CA LEU A 150 -0.29 -10.53 4.83
C LEU A 150 -1.00 -11.64 4.04
N TYR A 151 -0.78 -11.67 2.73
CA TYR A 151 -1.32 -12.68 1.82
C TYR A 151 -0.29 -13.80 1.64
N GLY A 152 -0.66 -15.04 1.98
CA GLY A 152 0.24 -16.19 1.81
C GLY A 152 1.55 -16.03 2.57
N ASP A 153 1.47 -15.62 3.85
CA ASP A 153 2.62 -15.32 4.68
C ASP A 153 3.56 -16.52 4.86
N THR A 154 4.77 -16.41 4.29
CA THR A 154 5.81 -17.44 4.34
C THR A 154 6.43 -17.60 5.73
N ARG A 155 6.18 -16.65 6.63
CA ARG A 155 6.68 -16.61 8.00
C ARG A 155 5.62 -16.87 9.06
N ASN A 156 4.38 -17.14 8.68
CA ASN A 156 3.26 -17.30 9.61
C ASN A 156 3.55 -18.30 10.75
N LYS A 157 4.17 -19.46 10.48
CA LYS A 157 4.48 -20.43 11.54
C LYS A 157 5.62 -19.97 12.43
N GLN A 158 6.63 -19.35 11.84
CA GLN A 158 7.82 -18.85 12.51
C GLN A 158 7.48 -17.70 13.47
N GLU A 159 6.43 -16.93 13.15
CA GLU A 159 5.95 -15.77 13.91
C GLU A 159 4.66 -16.04 14.70
N ASN A 160 4.25 -17.31 14.84
CA ASN A 160 3.01 -17.70 15.52
C ASN A 160 1.74 -16.98 15.02
N GLY A 161 1.70 -16.64 13.73
CA GLY A 161 0.55 -16.04 13.05
C GLY A 161 0.42 -14.53 13.21
N GLY A 162 1.43 -13.85 13.77
CA GLY A 162 1.43 -12.40 13.91
C GLY A 162 2.57 -11.74 13.13
N THR A 163 2.38 -10.47 12.79
CA THR A 163 3.50 -9.52 12.80
C THR A 163 3.82 -9.19 14.26
N PRO A 164 5.06 -8.85 14.65
CA PRO A 164 5.30 -8.14 15.91
C PRO A 164 4.33 -6.95 15.94
N ALA A 165 3.37 -6.95 16.86
CA ALA A 165 2.23 -6.07 16.79
C ALA A 165 2.68 -4.60 16.78
N PRO A 166 2.07 -3.72 15.96
CA PRO A 166 2.09 -2.30 16.26
C PRO A 166 1.38 -2.12 17.62
N VAL A 167 2.13 -1.63 18.60
CA VAL A 167 1.65 -1.34 19.96
C VAL A 167 0.72 -0.14 19.97
#